data_AF-A0A0W7THM6-F1
#
_entry.id   AF-A0A0W7THM6-F1
#
_cell.length_a   1.000
_cell.length_b   1.000
_cell.length_c   1.000
_cell.angle_alpha   90.00
_cell.angle_beta   90.00
_cell.angle_gamma   90.00
#
_symmetry.space_group_name_H-M   'P 1'
#
loop_
_entity.id
_entity.type
_entity.pdbx_description
1 polymer ?
#
loop_
_entity_poly.entity_id
_entity_poly.type
_entity_poly.pdbx_seq_one_letter_code
_entity_poly.pdbx_strand_id
1 'polypeptide(L)'
;MPGGHIKEGETPEQAAVRETREESGFAIKVVATRDLGHCYVCAAVADAGAADGDCEMESSFFGSLPEKLSFPREEYLDTVPWAERELDACGASDRPYNTL
;
A
#
# COMPACT_ATOMS: atom_id res chain seq x y z
N MET A 1 -2.67 -4.94 -4.59
CA MET A 1 -2.69 -3.85 -3.60
C MET A 1 -3.66 -4.31 -2.54
N PRO A 2 -3.23 -4.42 -1.27
CA PRO A 2 -4.12 -4.80 -0.19
C PRO A 2 -5.28 -3.82 -0.06
N GLY A 3 -6.46 -4.29 0.34
CA GLY A 3 -7.61 -3.41 0.50
C GLY A 3 -8.87 -4.12 0.99
N GLY A 4 -9.57 -3.45 1.90
CA GLY A 4 -10.82 -3.95 2.46
C GLY A 4 -11.69 -2.84 3.02
N HIS A 5 -12.72 -3.23 3.77
CA HIS A 5 -13.70 -2.29 4.30
C HIS A 5 -13.15 -1.60 5.56
N ILE A 6 -13.45 -0.31 5.70
CA ILE A 6 -13.26 0.42 6.95
C ILE A 6 -14.32 -0.09 7.94
N LYS A 7 -13.89 -0.62 9.10
CA LYS A 7 -14.81 -1.06 10.14
C LYS A 7 -15.34 0.13 10.95
N GLU A 8 -16.43 -0.07 11.68
CA GLU A 8 -17.01 0.99 12.51
C GLU A 8 -15.98 1.51 13.53
N GLY A 9 -15.75 2.83 13.50
CA GLY A 9 -14.77 3.49 14.36
C GLY A 9 -13.32 3.47 13.86
N GLU A 10 -13.03 2.84 12.71
CA GLU A 10 -11.71 2.91 12.08
C GLU A 10 -11.57 4.17 11.21
N THR A 11 -10.37 4.76 11.25
CA THR A 11 -9.90 5.69 10.22
C THR A 11 -9.42 4.91 8.99
N PRO A 12 -9.40 5.53 7.79
CA PRO A 12 -8.84 4.88 6.60
C PRO A 12 -7.41 4.35 6.79
N GLU A 13 -6.59 5.06 7.56
CA GLU A 13 -5.22 4.66 7.88
C GLU A 13 -5.18 3.40 8.75
N GLN A 14 -6.03 3.33 9.77
CA GLN A 14 -6.14 2.16 10.63
C GLN A 14 -6.63 0.94 9.84
N ALA A 15 -7.62 1.13 8.98
CA ALA A 15 -8.08 0.08 8.08
C ALA A 15 -6.95 -0.38 7.16
N ALA A 16 -6.23 0.53 6.51
CA ALA A 16 -5.13 0.18 5.61
C ALA A 16 -4.01 -0.62 6.33
N VAL A 17 -3.64 -0.24 7.56
CA VAL A 17 -2.64 -0.97 8.36
C VAL A 17 -3.13 -2.38 8.70
N ARG A 18 -4.40 -2.53 9.13
CA ARG A 18 -4.98 -3.83 9.48
C ARG A 18 -5.10 -4.74 8.25
N GLU A 19 -5.74 -4.25 7.19
CA GLU A 19 -5.98 -5.01 5.95
C GLU A 19 -4.64 -5.43 5.33
N THR A 20 -3.65 -4.53 5.26
CA THR A 20 -2.32 -4.89 4.73
C THR A 20 -1.69 -6.02 5.52
N ARG A 21 -1.79 -5.99 6.86
CA ARG A 21 -1.26 -7.06 7.69
C ARG A 21 -2.03 -8.37 7.52
N GLU A 22 -3.36 -8.33 7.50
CA GLU A 22 -4.23 -9.52 7.33
C GLU A 22 -4.00 -10.18 5.96
N GLU A 23 -3.90 -9.39 4.90
CA GLU A 23 -3.83 -9.90 3.52
C GLU A 23 -2.42 -10.25 3.07
N SER A 24 -1.41 -9.47 3.47
CA SER A 24 -0.04 -9.60 2.97
C SER A 24 0.98 -9.98 4.02
N GLY A 25 0.62 -9.92 5.30
CA GLY A 25 1.53 -10.15 6.43
C GLY A 25 2.44 -8.96 6.75
N PHE A 26 2.55 -7.96 5.87
CA PHE A 26 3.46 -6.84 6.07
C PHE A 26 2.89 -5.78 7.03
N ALA A 27 3.77 -5.27 7.90
CA ALA A 27 3.50 -4.03 8.62
C ALA A 27 3.79 -2.82 7.71
N ILE A 28 2.90 -1.82 7.75
CA ILE A 28 3.08 -0.57 7.00
C ILE A 28 3.00 0.64 7.93
N LYS A 29 3.68 1.71 7.52
CA LYS A 29 3.50 3.06 8.07
C LYS A 29 2.88 3.95 7.01
N VAL A 30 1.65 4.39 7.24
CA VAL A 30 0.97 5.33 6.34
C VAL A 30 1.65 6.70 6.41
N VAL A 31 1.92 7.26 5.24
CA VAL A 31 2.54 8.58 5.04
C VAL A 31 1.50 9.60 4.61
N ALA A 32 0.60 9.22 3.70
CA ALA A 32 -0.48 10.07 3.23
C ALA A 32 -1.71 9.24 2.87
N THR A 33 -2.87 9.88 2.98
CA THR A 33 -4.17 9.30 2.63
C THR A 33 -4.90 10.24 1.69
N ARG A 34 -5.52 9.67 0.66
CA ARG A 34 -6.32 10.42 -0.32
C ARG A 34 -7.70 9.80 -0.43
N ASP A 35 -8.71 10.66 -0.40
CA ASP A 35 -10.11 10.31 -0.70
C ASP A 35 -10.34 10.42 -2.22
N LEU A 36 -10.75 9.31 -2.85
CA LEU A 36 -11.10 9.25 -4.28
C LEU A 36 -12.63 9.36 -4.51
N GLY A 37 -13.40 9.67 -3.46
CA GLY A 37 -14.85 9.81 -3.46
C GLY A 37 -15.63 8.50 -3.38
N HIS A 38 -14.99 7.38 -3.71
CA HIS A 38 -15.57 6.03 -3.65
C HIS A 38 -14.71 5.05 -2.83
N CYS A 39 -13.45 5.38 -2.58
CA CYS A 39 -12.55 4.65 -1.71
C CYS A 39 -11.46 5.61 -1.18
N TYR A 40 -10.74 5.15 -0.16
CA TYR A 40 -9.53 5.82 0.32
C TYR A 40 -8.30 5.03 -0.14
N VAL A 41 -7.27 5.74 -0.55
CA VAL A 41 -5.97 5.16 -0.92
C VAL A 41 -4.89 5.74 -0.02
N CYS A 42 -4.04 4.86 0.50
CA CYS A 42 -2.95 5.21 1.40
C CYS A 42 -1.59 5.02 0.71
N ALA A 43 -0.76 6.05 0.73
CA ALA A 43 0.67 5.94 0.46
C ALA A 43 1.37 5.51 1.75
N ALA A 44 2.15 4.43 1.70
CA ALA A 44 2.76 3.86 2.89
C ALA A 44 4.14 3.26 2.60
N VAL A 45 4.95 3.16 3.64
CA VAL A 45 6.23 2.41 3.63
C VAL A 45 5.99 1.07 4.30
N ALA A 46 6.32 -0.02 3.61
CA ALA A 46 6.25 -1.36 4.17
C ALA A 46 7.55 -1.74 4.87
N ASP A 47 7.45 -2.39 6.03
CA ASP A 47 8.56 -3.06 6.68
C ASP A 47 8.68 -4.48 6.13
N ALA A 48 9.59 -4.66 5.17
CA ALA A 48 9.83 -5.95 4.51
C ALA A 48 10.35 -7.04 5.47
N GLY A 49 10.84 -6.69 6.68
CA GLY A 49 11.29 -7.64 7.69
C GLY A 49 10.17 -8.17 8.60
N ALA A 50 8.98 -7.56 8.53
CA ALA A 50 7.87 -7.82 9.44
C ALA A 50 6.73 -8.66 8.80
N ALA A 51 7.03 -9.47 7.78
CA ALA A 51 6.04 -10.36 7.19
C ALA A 51 5.67 -11.49 8.16
N ASP A 52 4.44 -11.48 8.67
CA ASP A 52 3.86 -12.62 9.39
C ASP A 52 3.63 -13.78 8.40
N GLY A 53 3.79 -15.04 8.83
CA GLY A 53 3.81 -16.21 7.94
C GLY A 53 2.44 -16.78 7.51
N ASP A 54 1.35 -16.25 8.06
CA ASP A 54 -0.04 -16.68 7.79
C ASP A 54 -0.82 -15.54 7.10
N CYS A 55 -0.52 -15.25 5.84
CA CYS A 55 -1.21 -14.23 5.04
C CYS A 55 -2.28 -14.85 4.14
N GLU A 56 -3.39 -14.16 3.94
CA GLU A 56 -4.46 -14.64 3.05
C GLU A 56 -4.05 -14.64 1.56
N MET A 57 -3.10 -13.81 1.16
CA MET A 57 -2.70 -13.63 -0.23
C MET A 57 -1.18 -13.65 -0.45
N GLU A 58 -0.76 -14.26 -1.56
CA GLU A 58 0.60 -14.11 -2.06
C GLU A 58 0.86 -12.64 -2.43
N SER A 59 1.85 -12.04 -1.79
CA SER A 59 2.22 -10.64 -1.97
C SER A 59 3.66 -10.50 -2.45
N SER A 60 3.86 -9.66 -3.46
CA SER A 60 5.17 -9.37 -4.04
C SER A 60 5.36 -7.87 -4.23
N PHE A 61 6.61 -7.43 -4.11
CA PHE A 61 7.00 -6.06 -4.47
C PHE A 61 7.30 -6.00 -5.97
N PHE A 62 6.82 -4.93 -6.62
CA PHE A 62 7.00 -4.74 -8.05
C PHE A 62 7.73 -3.43 -8.33
N GLY A 63 8.71 -3.47 -9.23
CA GLY A 63 9.35 -2.25 -9.77
C GLY A 63 8.52 -1.56 -10.86
N SER A 64 7.46 -2.21 -11.34
CA SER A 64 6.53 -1.69 -12.36
C SER A 64 5.18 -2.38 -12.24
N LEU A 65 4.10 -1.73 -12.68
CA LEU A 65 2.76 -2.33 -12.62
C LEU A 65 2.68 -3.67 -13.37
N PRO A 66 2.29 -4.78 -12.71
CA PRO A 66 2.13 -6.07 -13.38
C PRO A 66 0.98 -6.06 -14.39
N GLU A 67 0.93 -7.05 -15.28
CA GLU A 67 -0.15 -7.18 -16.27
C GLU A 67 -1.50 -7.47 -15.61
N LYS A 68 -1.51 -8.40 -14.64
CA LYS A 68 -2.68 -8.77 -13.86
C LYS A 68 -2.79 -7.85 -12.64
N LEU A 69 -3.86 -7.07 -12.56
CA LEU A 69 -4.13 -6.11 -11.50
C LEU A 69 -5.44 -6.45 -10.78
N SER A 70 -5.51 -6.15 -9.48
CA SER A 70 -6.73 -6.33 -8.68
C SER A 70 -7.78 -5.23 -8.93
N PHE A 71 -7.33 -4.06 -9.39
CA PHE A 71 -8.14 -2.89 -9.73
C PHE A 71 -7.85 -2.45 -11.19
N PRO A 72 -8.72 -1.60 -11.79
CA PRO A 72 -8.46 -1.02 -13.10
C PRO A 72 -7.10 -0.34 -13.17
N ARG A 73 -6.37 -0.53 -14.28
CA ARG A 73 -5.03 0.05 -14.49
C ARG A 73 -5.01 1.57 -14.32
N GLU A 74 -6.08 2.25 -14.72
CA GLU A 74 -6.21 3.71 -14.61
C GLU A 74 -6.11 4.19 -13.16
N GLU A 75 -6.66 3.43 -12.20
CA GLU A 75 -6.53 3.77 -10.77
C GLU A 75 -5.08 3.70 -10.31
N TYR A 76 -4.34 2.68 -10.74
CA TYR A 76 -2.90 2.58 -10.44
C TYR A 76 -2.09 3.70 -11.09
N LEU A 77 -2.43 4.09 -12.32
CA LEU A 77 -1.74 5.17 -13.03
C LEU A 77 -1.99 6.55 -12.40
N ASP A 78 -3.10 6.74 -11.69
CA ASP A 78 -3.34 7.94 -10.88
C ASP A 78 -2.67 7.85 -9.50
N THR A 79 -2.86 6.73 -8.80
CA THR A 79 -2.53 6.61 -7.39
C THR A 79 -1.05 6.32 -7.12
N VAL A 80 -0.37 5.55 -7.97
CA VAL A 80 1.05 5.22 -7.77
C VAL A 80 1.94 6.46 -7.91
N PRO A 81 1.84 7.27 -8.99
CA PRO A 81 2.65 8.48 -9.11
C PRO A 81 2.33 9.53 -8.03
N TRP A 82 1.09 9.55 -7.54
CA TRP A 82 0.73 10.37 -6.38
C TRP A 82 1.45 9.88 -5.11
N ALA A 83 1.36 8.58 -4.80
CA ALA A 83 1.99 8.00 -3.62
C ALA A 83 3.52 8.17 -3.63
N GLU A 84 4.17 8.00 -4.78
CA GLU A 84 5.61 8.24 -4.94
C GLU A 84 6.00 9.67 -4.55
N ARG A 85 5.21 10.67 -4.97
CA ARG A 85 5.46 12.08 -4.61
C ARG A 85 5.32 12.34 -3.13
N GLU A 86 4.30 11.77 -2.47
CA GLU A 86 4.10 11.93 -1.03
C GLU A 86 5.24 11.29 -0.22
N LEU A 87 5.71 10.12 -0.66
CA LEU A 87 6.84 9.43 -0.04
C LEU A 87 8.16 10.22 -0.20
N ASP A 88 8.41 10.75 -1.40
CA ASP A 88 9.59 11.57 -1.66
C ASP A 88 9.55 12.88 -0.86
N ALA A 89 8.39 13.53 -0.75
CA ALA A 89 8.20 14.76 0.03
C ALA A 89 8.40 14.55 1.54
N CYS A 90 8.04 13.38 2.06
CA CYS A 90 8.24 13.01 3.46
C CYS A 90 9.71 12.62 3.78
N GLY A 91 10.60 12.58 2.78
CA GLY A 91 11.98 12.14 2.97
C GLY A 91 12.11 10.64 3.22
N ALA A 92 11.12 9.83 2.80
CA ALA A 92 11.19 8.36 2.84
C ALA A 92 12.15 7.78 1.76
N SER A 93 13.11 8.58 1.31
CA SER A 93 14.07 8.29 0.24
C SER A 93 15.17 7.29 0.63
N ASP A 94 15.19 6.80 1.87
CA ASP A 94 16.06 5.69 2.27
C ASP A 94 15.45 4.36 1.79
N ARG A 95 15.40 4.20 0.47
CA ARG A 95 14.87 2.99 -0.16
C ARG A 95 16.03 1.99 -0.38
N PRO A 96 16.01 0.78 0.18
CA PRO A 96 16.85 -0.30 -0.32
C PRO A 96 16.21 -0.89 -1.58
N TYR A 97 16.20 -0.17 -2.70
CA TYR A 97 15.98 -0.79 -4.01
C TYR A 97 17.34 -1.12 -4.62
N ASN A 98 17.89 -2.28 -4.26
CA ASN A 98 18.94 -2.88 -5.07
C ASN A 98 18.28 -3.73 -6.16
N THR A 99 18.33 -3.23 -7.39
CA THR A 99 18.06 -3.95 -8.64
C THR A 99 18.86 -5.26 -8.66
N LEU A 100 18.16 -6.40 -8.74
CA LEU A 100 18.67 -7.66 -9.29
C LEU A 100 17.59 -8.28 -10.17
#